data_AF-A0A938GKE6-F1
#
_entry.id   AF-A0A938GKE6-F1
#
_cell.length_a   1.000
_cell.length_b   1.000
_cell.length_c   1.000
_cell.angle_alpha   90.00
_cell.angle_beta   90.00
_cell.angle_gamma   90.00
#
_symmetry.space_group_name_H-M   'P 1'
#
loop_
_entity.id
_entity.type
_entity.pdbx_description
1 polymer ?
#
loop_
_entity_poly.entity_id
_entity_poly.type
_entity_poly.pdbx_seq_one_letter_code
_entity_poly.pdbx_strand_id
1 'polypeptide(L)'
;MNSEHVIQLDYRKDFDGLRQAVAHGANLNSVDEDGRTPLMHAVLASDADSAMVRFLVLNGANPNAADAGQKWTPLHFAARDQKLPVVQALLV
;
A
#
# COMPACT_ATOMS: atom_id res chain seq x y z
N MET A 1 -6.04 -15.80 -12.53
CA MET A 1 -5.39 -16.16 -11.25
C MET A 1 -4.49 -15.02 -10.76
N ASN A 2 -4.85 -13.74 -10.97
CA ASN A 2 -3.85 -12.66 -10.93
C ASN A 2 -4.15 -11.58 -9.85
N SER A 3 -5.18 -11.76 -9.04
CA SER A 3 -5.65 -10.73 -8.09
C SER A 3 -5.14 -10.92 -6.65
N GLU A 4 -4.70 -12.11 -6.25
CA GLU A 4 -4.40 -12.43 -4.84
C GLU A 4 -2.93 -12.21 -4.45
N HIS A 5 -2.02 -12.09 -5.41
CA HIS A 5 -0.58 -12.03 -5.10
C HIS A 5 -0.10 -10.68 -4.57
N VAL A 6 -0.77 -9.57 -4.91
CA VAL A 6 -0.24 -8.25 -4.57
C VAL A 6 -0.25 -7.99 -3.06
N ILE A 7 -1.25 -8.48 -2.32
CA ILE A 7 -1.35 -8.24 -0.86
C ILE A 7 -0.29 -9.05 -0.08
N GLN A 8 0.21 -10.15 -0.66
CA GLN A 8 1.21 -11.02 -0.04
C GLN A 8 2.66 -10.57 -0.29
N LEU A 9 2.86 -9.49 -1.07
CA LEU A 9 4.20 -8.98 -1.35
C LEU A 9 4.89 -8.50 -0.08
N ASP A 10 6.19 -8.80 0.03
CA ASP A 10 7.02 -8.19 1.05
C ASP A 10 7.37 -6.76 0.60
N TYR A 11 6.52 -5.81 0.97
CA TYR A 11 6.66 -4.39 0.65
C TYR A 11 7.95 -3.74 1.20
N ARG A 12 8.79 -4.47 1.94
CA ARG A 12 10.13 -4.03 2.35
C ARG A 12 11.17 -4.16 1.24
N LYS A 13 10.99 -5.07 0.28
CA LYS A 13 12.05 -5.43 -0.69
C LYS A 13 11.56 -5.76 -2.08
N ASP A 14 10.28 -6.12 -2.27
CA ASP A 14 9.81 -6.68 -3.53
C ASP A 14 9.22 -5.63 -4.48
N PHE A 15 10.05 -4.64 -4.87
CA PHE A 15 9.61 -3.62 -5.84
C PHE A 15 9.45 -4.19 -7.24
N ASP A 16 10.27 -5.16 -7.61
CA ASP A 16 10.20 -5.83 -8.91
C ASP A 16 8.95 -6.70 -9.02
N GLY A 17 8.61 -7.46 -7.96
CA GLY A 17 7.36 -8.21 -7.87
C GLY A 17 6.14 -7.30 -7.93
N LEU A 18 6.18 -6.13 -7.25
CA LEU A 18 5.10 -5.15 -7.38
C LEU A 18 4.97 -4.62 -8.81
N ARG A 19 6.07 -4.24 -9.47
CA ARG A 19 6.06 -3.78 -10.87
C ARG A 19 5.48 -4.83 -11.81
N GLN A 20 5.88 -6.09 -11.62
CA GLN A 20 5.37 -7.20 -12.42
C GLN A 20 3.88 -7.44 -12.18
N ALA A 21 3.43 -7.39 -10.91
CA ALA A 21 2.03 -7.51 -10.57
C ALA A 21 1.19 -6.40 -11.25
N VAL A 22 1.63 -5.14 -11.17
CA VAL A 22 0.98 -4.01 -11.85
C VAL A 22 0.97 -4.21 -13.37
N ALA A 23 2.08 -4.64 -13.96
CA ALA A 23 2.16 -4.92 -15.40
C ALA A 23 1.20 -6.04 -15.85
N HIS A 24 0.86 -6.97 -14.96
CA HIS A 24 -0.13 -8.03 -15.19
C HIS A 24 -1.55 -7.65 -14.78
N GLY A 25 -1.82 -6.39 -14.44
CA GLY A 25 -3.15 -5.90 -14.09
C GLY A 25 -3.62 -6.29 -12.69
N ALA A 26 -2.70 -6.42 -11.73
CA ALA A 26 -3.06 -6.67 -10.34
C ALA A 26 -3.96 -5.56 -9.79
N ASN A 27 -4.95 -5.96 -8.98
CA ASN A 27 -5.85 -5.03 -8.32
C ASN A 27 -5.19 -4.44 -7.07
N LEU A 28 -4.70 -3.20 -7.15
CA LEU A 28 -4.07 -2.50 -6.01
C LEU A 28 -5.03 -2.10 -4.87
N ASN A 29 -6.34 -2.33 -5.07
CA ASN A 29 -7.39 -2.02 -4.10
C ASN A 29 -8.03 -3.28 -3.50
N SER A 30 -7.47 -4.47 -3.77
CA SER A 30 -7.87 -5.68 -3.07
C SER A 30 -7.59 -5.55 -1.57
N VAL A 31 -8.39 -6.23 -0.74
CA VAL A 31 -8.25 -6.17 0.71
C VAL A 31 -8.00 -7.56 1.29
N ASP A 32 -7.22 -7.64 2.37
CA ASP A 32 -7.12 -8.85 3.19
C ASP A 32 -8.30 -8.98 4.18
N GLU A 33 -8.21 -9.96 5.08
CA GLU A 33 -9.21 -10.23 6.12
C GLU A 33 -9.41 -9.06 7.10
N ASP A 34 -8.40 -8.20 7.29
CA ASP A 34 -8.47 -6.99 8.12
C ASP A 34 -9.01 -5.79 7.32
N GLY A 35 -9.36 -5.95 6.05
CA GLY A 35 -9.75 -4.87 5.16
C GLY A 35 -8.59 -4.00 4.70
N ARG A 36 -7.34 -4.44 4.86
CA ARG A 36 -6.16 -3.66 4.50
C ARG A 36 -5.80 -3.83 3.03
N THR A 37 -5.50 -2.71 2.38
CA THR A 37 -5.05 -2.68 0.99
C THR A 37 -3.53 -2.86 0.88
N PRO A 38 -3.01 -3.24 -0.31
CA PRO A 38 -1.59 -3.11 -0.67
C PRO A 38 -0.91 -1.83 -0.18
N LEU A 39 -1.59 -0.68 -0.33
CA LEU A 39 -1.09 0.61 0.10
C LEU A 39 -0.95 0.70 1.64
N MET A 40 -1.89 0.15 2.40
CA MET A 40 -1.78 0.11 3.86
C MET A 40 -0.61 -0.78 4.30
N HIS A 41 -0.39 -1.93 3.65
CA HIS A 41 0.76 -2.79 3.95
C HIS A 41 2.10 -2.11 3.66
N ALA A 42 2.22 -1.39 2.53
CA ALA A 42 3.40 -0.59 2.22
C ALA A 42 3.66 0.50 3.27
N VAL A 43 2.62 1.13 3.80
CA VAL A 43 2.73 2.15 4.86
C VAL A 43 3.09 1.53 6.22
N LEU A 44 2.53 0.36 6.55
CA LEU A 44 2.72 -0.34 7.82
C LEU A 44 4.09 -1.00 7.96
N ALA A 45 4.81 -1.24 6.86
CA ALA A 45 6.17 -1.76 6.88
C ALA A 45 7.10 -0.95 7.81
N SER A 46 8.00 -1.63 8.54
CA SER A 46 8.98 -0.97 9.43
C SER A 46 9.85 0.02 8.65
N ASP A 47 10.32 -0.42 7.49
CA ASP A 47 11.17 0.33 6.57
C ASP A 47 10.36 0.80 5.36
N ALA A 48 9.18 1.39 5.62
CA ALA A 48 8.27 1.85 4.58
C ALA A 48 8.97 2.80 3.60
N ASP A 49 9.14 2.34 2.35
CA ASP A 49 9.74 3.13 1.30
C ASP A 49 8.71 4.07 0.67
N SER A 50 8.95 5.37 0.80
CA SER A 50 8.13 6.41 0.17
C SER A 50 8.00 6.25 -1.36
N ALA A 51 8.99 5.67 -2.04
CA ALA A 51 8.94 5.40 -3.46
C ALA A 51 7.94 4.29 -3.80
N MET A 52 7.88 3.23 -2.96
CA MET A 52 6.89 2.15 -3.06
C MET A 52 5.47 2.70 -2.88
N VAL A 53 5.27 3.52 -1.85
CA VAL A 53 3.99 4.16 -1.55
C VAL A 53 3.56 5.07 -2.71
N ARG A 54 4.45 5.94 -3.18
CA ARG A 54 4.18 6.82 -4.32
C ARG A 54 3.87 6.02 -5.59
N PHE A 55 4.59 4.93 -5.84
CA PHE A 55 4.34 4.06 -6.99
C PHE A 55 2.93 3.46 -6.95
N LEU A 56 2.50 2.94 -5.80
CA LEU A 56 1.14 2.41 -5.63
C LEU A 56 0.06 3.47 -5.90
N VAL A 57 0.21 4.67 -5.32
CA VAL A 57 -0.74 5.77 -5.51
C VAL A 57 -0.82 6.19 -6.98
N LEU A 58 0.32 6.36 -7.65
CA LEU A 58 0.38 6.73 -9.08
C LEU A 58 -0.19 5.66 -10.01
N ASN A 59 -0.23 4.39 -9.58
CA ASN A 59 -0.82 3.29 -10.33
C ASN A 59 -2.28 2.97 -9.92
N GLY A 60 -2.94 3.87 -9.19
CA GLY A 60 -4.39 3.79 -8.93
C GLY A 60 -4.78 3.09 -7.63
N ALA A 61 -3.84 2.88 -6.70
CA ALA A 61 -4.21 2.53 -5.34
C ALA A 61 -4.96 3.69 -4.67
N ASN A 62 -6.05 3.40 -3.95
CA ASN A 62 -6.88 4.39 -3.29
C ASN A 62 -6.24 4.84 -1.95
N PRO A 63 -5.73 6.08 -1.83
CA PRO A 63 -5.11 6.57 -0.60
C PRO A 63 -6.11 6.81 0.54
N ASN A 64 -7.41 6.81 0.23
CA ASN A 64 -8.50 7.03 1.17
C ASN A 64 -9.26 5.75 1.53
N ALA A 65 -8.79 4.58 1.08
CA ALA A 65 -9.36 3.30 1.52
C ALA A 65 -9.25 3.21 3.06
N ALA A 66 -10.27 2.63 3.70
CA ALA A 66 -10.35 2.48 5.14
C ALA A 66 -10.38 1.00 5.51
N ASP A 67 -9.63 0.62 6.55
CA ASP A 67 -9.59 -0.76 7.02
C ASP A 67 -10.94 -1.24 7.57
N ALA A 68 -11.10 -2.55 7.77
CA ALA A 68 -12.35 -3.10 8.28
C ALA A 68 -12.57 -2.71 9.75
N GLY A 69 -11.49 -2.68 10.53
CA GLY A 69 -11.48 -2.46 11.97
C GLY A 69 -11.83 -1.03 12.39
N GLN A 70 -10.83 -0.15 12.42
CA GLN A 70 -10.97 1.21 12.98
C GLN A 70 -11.38 2.25 11.93
N LYS A 71 -11.59 1.83 10.68
CA LYS A 71 -11.76 2.70 9.51
C LYS A 71 -10.55 3.60 9.29
N TRP A 72 -9.36 3.09 9.61
CA TRP A 72 -8.12 3.82 9.41
C TRP A 72 -7.70 3.79 7.94
N THR A 73 -7.28 4.95 7.46
CA THR A 73 -6.72 5.11 6.12
C THR A 73 -5.20 4.98 6.14
N PRO A 74 -4.54 4.79 4.98
CA PRO A 74 -3.08 4.89 4.87
C PRO A 74 -2.49 6.10 5.59
N LEU A 75 -3.13 7.27 5.52
CA LEU A 75 -2.67 8.47 6.19
C LEU A 75 -2.74 8.38 7.73
N HIS A 76 -3.77 7.73 8.29
CA HIS A 76 -3.87 7.50 9.73
C HIS A 76 -2.69 6.65 10.23
N PHE A 77 -2.35 5.57 9.51
CA PHE A 77 -1.20 4.73 9.84
C PHE A 77 0.12 5.50 9.75
N ALA A 78 0.35 6.23 8.65
CA ALA A 78 1.57 7.01 8.44
C ALA A 78 1.76 8.11 9.50
N ALA A 79 0.69 8.78 9.90
CA ALA A 79 0.70 9.81 10.93
C ALA A 79 0.97 9.23 12.32
N ARG A 80 0.32 8.12 12.69
CA ARG A 80 0.55 7.42 13.96
C ARG A 80 2.01 6.99 14.12
N ASP A 81 2.60 6.46 13.05
CA ASP A 81 3.97 5.97 13.04
C ASP A 81 5.01 7.08 12.80
N GLN A 82 4.59 8.33 12.65
CA GLN A 82 5.44 9.51 12.42
C GLN A 82 6.35 9.38 11.17
N LYS A 83 5.88 8.69 10.13
CA LYS A 83 6.63 8.43 8.88
C LYS A 83 6.47 9.60 7.90
N LEU A 84 7.13 10.73 8.17
CA LEU A 84 6.99 11.97 7.36
C LEU A 84 7.18 11.76 5.84
N PRO A 85 8.19 11.01 5.35
CA PRO A 85 8.34 10.78 3.92
C PRO A 85 7.17 10.02 3.30
N VAL A 86 6.56 9.09 4.07
CA VAL A 86 5.39 8.33 3.65
C VAL A 86 4.13 9.20 3.64
N VAL A 87 3.97 10.07 4.64
CA VAL A 87 2.89 11.08 4.65
C VAL A 87 2.96 11.94 3.38
N GLN A 88 4.15 12.43 3.04
CA GLN A 88 4.34 13.22 1.81
C GLN A 88 4.04 12.41 0.54
N ALA A 89 4.40 11.12 0.52
CA ALA A 89 4.11 10.23 -0.62
C ALA A 89 2.62 9.92 -0.79
N LEU A 90 1.80 10.07 0.25
CA LEU A 90 0.35 9.88 0.19
C LEU A 90 -0.42 11.15 -0.25
N LEU A 91 0.21 12.32 -0.20
CA LEU A 91 -0.39 13.62 -0.52
C LEU A 91 -0.12 14.09 -1.97
N VAL A 92 0.30 13.16 -2.83
CA VAL A 92 0.85 13.44 -4.17
C VAL A 92 -0.20 13.71 -5.22
#